data_AF-A0A0S3SQE5-F1
#
_entry.id   AF-A0A0S3SQE5-F1
#
_cell.length_a   1.000
_cell.length_b   1.000
_cell.length_c   1.000
_cell.angle_alpha   90.00
_cell.angle_beta   90.00
_cell.angle_gamma   90.00
#
_symmetry.space_group_name_H-M   'P 1'
#
loop_
_entity.id
_entity.type
_entity.pdbx_description
1 polymer ?
#
loop_
_entity_poly.entity_id
_entity_poly.type
_entity_poly.pdbx_seq_one_letter_code
_entity_poly.pdbx_strand_id
1 'polypeptide(L)'
;MQTENFSIVYEVEGSCIQRHYVNKDFEDSFILSRAHRYRLQCYYTDQGLLDDIFNISQYWRSRKYSQPNSWLESWLRREIQALIQEEDVDIIVHHIIGVVKAALYTREQKSLVIAPEKKQEEFKMSVSEAARRFLAARTDRFVYEIQLFLASGMNIEAYDAVYVQRLGWSSPGINTEVSHSALVDRTTAIPYLYIFDGDPDENE
;
A
#
# COMPACT_ATOMS: atom_id res chain seq x y z
N MET A 1 14.83 39.83 10.77
CA MET A 1 14.71 38.45 10.28
C MET A 1 13.38 37.92 10.78
N GLN A 2 12.42 37.72 9.88
CA GLN A 2 11.09 37.22 10.21
C GLN A 2 11.17 35.69 10.11
N THR A 3 10.80 34.98 11.17
CA THR A 3 10.83 33.52 11.19
C THR A 3 9.70 33.00 10.33
N GLU A 4 10.03 32.42 9.18
CA GLU A 4 9.06 31.80 8.28
C GLU A 4 8.65 30.43 8.84
N ASN A 5 7.35 30.24 9.04
CA ASN A 5 6.79 29.00 9.57
C ASN A 5 6.30 28.14 8.40
N PHE A 6 7.09 27.13 8.03
CA PHE A 6 6.80 26.25 6.89
C PHE A 6 5.96 25.03 7.25
N SER A 7 5.48 24.90 8.49
CA SER A 7 4.71 23.72 8.88
C SER A 7 3.70 23.97 9.98
N ILE A 8 2.55 23.33 9.88
CA ILE A 8 1.50 23.21 10.88
C ILE A 8 1.55 21.80 11.46
N VAL A 9 1.75 21.69 12.77
CA VAL A 9 1.53 20.43 13.50
C VAL A 9 0.04 20.31 13.77
N TYR A 10 -0.60 19.22 13.35
CA TYR A 10 -2.06 19.06 13.49
C TYR A 10 -2.47 17.83 14.32
N GLU A 11 -1.57 16.87 14.55
CA GLU A 11 -1.83 15.74 15.44
C GLU A 11 -0.58 15.38 16.24
N VAL A 12 -0.75 15.14 17.54
CA VAL A 12 0.31 14.65 18.43
C VAL A 12 -0.24 13.46 19.19
N GLU A 13 0.21 12.27 18.82
CA GLU A 13 -0.14 11.02 19.49
C GLU A 13 1.10 10.46 20.19
N GLY A 14 1.20 10.72 21.50
CA GLY A 14 2.32 10.29 22.33
C GLY A 14 3.66 10.91 21.91
N SER A 15 4.55 10.09 21.34
CA SER A 15 5.87 10.52 20.81
C SER A 15 5.88 10.78 19.30
N CYS A 16 4.73 10.64 18.64
CA CYS A 16 4.59 10.87 17.21
C CYS A 16 3.94 12.24 16.95
N ILE A 17 4.47 12.98 15.98
CA ILE A 17 4.00 14.31 15.59
C ILE A 17 3.67 14.25 14.10
N GLN A 18 2.39 14.43 13.74
CA GLN A 18 2.01 14.67 12.35
C GLN A 18 2.05 16.17 12.06
N ARG A 19 2.75 16.53 10.99
CA ARG A 19 2.88 17.91 10.53
C ARG A 19 2.57 18.02 9.05
N HIS A 20 1.91 19.10 8.69
CA HIS A 20 1.61 19.52 7.33
C HIS A 20 2.52 20.69 6.97
N TYR A 21 3.24 20.65 5.86
CA TYR A 21 4.09 21.77 5.45
C TYR A 21 3.28 22.79 4.66
N VAL A 22 3.27 24.05 5.11
CA VAL A 22 2.58 25.16 4.44
C VAL A 22 3.57 25.82 3.51
N ASN A 23 3.17 26.02 2.26
CA ASN A 23 4.00 26.54 1.18
C ASN A 23 5.02 25.53 0.61
N LYS A 24 4.57 24.32 0.30
CA LYS A 24 5.24 23.53 -0.76
C LYS A 24 4.78 24.13 -2.07
N ASP A 25 5.66 24.81 -2.79
CA ASP A 25 5.49 24.97 -4.23
C ASP A 25 5.16 23.58 -4.79
N PHE A 26 4.00 23.44 -5.40
CA PHE A 26 3.47 22.15 -5.85
C PHE A 26 4.42 21.46 -6.86
N GLU A 27 5.40 22.18 -7.40
CA GLU A 27 6.46 21.69 -8.28
C GLU A 27 7.42 20.69 -7.60
N ASP A 28 7.66 20.78 -6.29
CA ASP A 28 8.60 19.89 -5.54
C ASP A 28 7.87 18.83 -4.68
N SER A 29 6.56 18.69 -4.85
CA SER A 29 5.77 17.66 -4.16
C SER A 29 5.70 16.38 -4.98
N PHE A 30 6.00 15.23 -4.38
CA PHE A 30 5.90 13.93 -5.05
C PHE A 30 4.49 13.73 -5.63
N ILE A 31 4.38 13.79 -6.95
CA ILE A 31 3.11 13.57 -7.64
C ILE A 31 2.87 12.06 -7.72
N LEU A 32 1.85 11.59 -7.00
CA LEU A 32 1.44 10.19 -7.07
C LEU A 32 1.05 9.82 -8.50
N SER A 33 1.82 8.90 -9.08
CA SER A 33 1.46 8.25 -10.34
C SER A 33 0.04 7.67 -10.27
N ARG A 34 -0.56 7.45 -11.44
CA ARG A 34 -1.89 6.80 -11.53
C ARG A 34 -1.90 5.43 -10.82
N ALA A 35 -0.79 4.68 -10.88
CA ALA A 35 -0.65 3.41 -10.20
C ALA A 35 -0.66 3.57 -8.67
N HIS A 36 0.01 4.59 -8.13
CA HIS A 36 0.01 4.88 -6.69
C HIS A 36 -1.40 5.25 -6.20
N ARG A 37 -2.10 6.12 -6.93
CA ARG A 37 -3.48 6.53 -6.59
C ARG A 37 -4.46 5.36 -6.63
N TYR A 38 -4.41 4.58 -7.70
CA TYR A 38 -5.20 3.34 -7.81
C TYR A 38 -4.94 2.43 -6.62
N ARG A 39 -3.67 2.24 -6.26
CA ARG A 39 -3.32 1.32 -5.21
C ARG A 39 -3.76 1.80 -3.83
N LEU A 40 -3.58 3.09 -3.55
CA LEU A 40 -4.10 3.71 -2.34
C LEU A 40 -5.61 3.49 -2.20
N GLN A 41 -6.37 3.57 -3.30
CA GLN A 41 -7.81 3.29 -3.31
C GLN A 41 -8.14 1.86 -2.85
N CYS A 42 -7.34 0.86 -3.22
CA CYS A 42 -7.51 -0.54 -2.77
C CYS A 42 -7.37 -0.72 -1.24
N TYR A 43 -6.69 0.20 -0.54
CA TYR A 43 -6.60 0.17 0.93
C TYR A 43 -7.88 0.66 1.61
N TYR A 44 -8.77 1.34 0.87
CA TYR A 44 -10.07 1.82 1.37
C TYR A 44 -11.24 0.91 0.99
N THR A 45 -11.00 -0.11 0.16
CA THR A 45 -12.02 -1.13 -0.16
C THR A 45 -12.03 -2.23 0.90
N ASP A 46 -13.15 -2.93 1.03
CA ASP A 46 -13.32 -4.02 2.00
C ASP A 46 -12.22 -5.09 1.93
N GLN A 47 -11.90 -5.65 3.09
CA GLN A 47 -10.99 -6.79 3.17
C GLN A 47 -11.69 -8.08 2.71
N GLY A 48 -10.90 -9.04 2.20
CA GLY A 48 -11.41 -10.35 1.76
C GLY A 48 -11.88 -10.43 0.32
N LEU A 49 -11.77 -9.35 -0.46
CA LEU A 49 -12.13 -9.31 -1.88
C LEU A 49 -11.45 -10.41 -2.71
N LEU A 50 -10.23 -10.78 -2.32
CA LEU A 50 -9.36 -11.73 -3.03
C LEU A 50 -9.13 -13.04 -2.27
N ASP A 51 -9.78 -13.25 -1.12
CA ASP A 51 -9.57 -14.46 -0.32
C ASP A 51 -10.01 -15.74 -1.05
N ASP A 52 -10.96 -15.62 -1.98
CA ASP A 52 -11.41 -16.72 -2.84
C ASP A 52 -10.45 -17.02 -3.99
N ILE A 53 -9.59 -16.07 -4.35
CA ILE A 53 -8.62 -16.20 -5.45
C ILE A 53 -7.24 -16.61 -4.91
N PHE A 54 -6.75 -15.90 -3.90
CA PHE A 54 -5.44 -16.12 -3.29
C PHE A 54 -5.57 -16.75 -1.92
N ASN A 55 -5.20 -18.03 -1.85
CA ASN A 55 -5.30 -18.78 -0.59
C ASN A 55 -4.04 -18.61 0.27
N ILE A 56 -4.06 -17.61 1.15
CA ILE A 56 -2.98 -17.34 2.12
C ILE A 56 -2.71 -18.59 2.98
N SER A 57 -3.76 -19.25 3.48
CA SER A 57 -3.63 -20.45 4.32
C SER A 57 -2.89 -21.58 3.59
N GLN A 58 -3.19 -21.81 2.31
CA GLN A 58 -2.50 -22.81 1.49
C GLN A 58 -1.05 -22.41 1.22
N TYR A 59 -0.75 -21.13 1.00
CA TYR A 59 0.62 -20.63 0.84
C TYR A 59 1.49 -20.98 2.04
N TRP A 60 1.02 -20.73 3.26
CA TRP A 60 1.76 -21.04 4.49
C TRP A 60 1.89 -22.56 4.72
N ARG A 61 0.81 -23.33 4.51
CA ARG A 61 0.82 -24.79 4.64
C ARG A 61 1.77 -25.48 3.66
N SER A 62 1.82 -24.99 2.42
CA SER A 62 2.71 -25.51 1.38
C SER A 62 4.15 -25.03 1.49
N ARG A 63 4.45 -24.16 2.46
CA ARG A 63 5.79 -23.60 2.71
C ARG A 63 6.42 -22.92 1.48
N LYS A 64 5.57 -22.38 0.58
CA LYS A 64 6.00 -21.70 -0.66
C LYS A 64 6.85 -20.44 -0.41
N TYR A 65 6.86 -19.92 0.81
CA TYR A 65 7.75 -18.83 1.24
C TYR A 65 9.25 -19.15 1.16
N SER A 66 9.64 -20.41 0.95
CA SER A 66 11.04 -20.74 0.69
C SER A 66 11.53 -20.18 -0.64
N GLN A 67 10.64 -19.90 -1.59
CA GLN A 67 11.03 -19.30 -2.86
C GLN A 67 11.11 -17.78 -2.77
N PRO A 68 12.17 -17.16 -3.32
CA PRO A 68 12.27 -15.71 -3.40
C PRO A 68 11.27 -15.14 -4.41
N ASN A 69 10.55 -14.09 -4.01
CA ASN A 69 9.74 -13.30 -4.92
C ASN A 69 10.56 -12.08 -5.38
N SER A 70 10.98 -12.07 -6.65
CA SER A 70 11.80 -11.01 -7.24
C SER A 70 11.08 -9.66 -7.35
N TRP A 71 9.75 -9.66 -7.27
CA TRP A 71 8.91 -8.45 -7.38
C TRP A 71 8.59 -7.82 -6.03
N LEU A 72 8.89 -8.51 -4.92
CA LEU A 72 8.50 -8.07 -3.58
C LEU A 72 9.07 -6.71 -3.20
N GLU A 73 10.31 -6.41 -3.57
CA GLU A 73 10.95 -5.14 -3.24
C GLU A 73 10.32 -3.98 -4.01
N SER A 74 10.13 -4.14 -5.33
CA SER A 74 9.45 -3.15 -6.17
C SER A 74 7.99 -2.94 -5.76
N TRP A 75 7.31 -4.03 -5.38
CA TRP A 75 5.95 -3.96 -4.84
C TRP A 75 5.95 -3.17 -3.53
N LEU A 76 6.80 -3.53 -2.56
CA LEU A 76 6.89 -2.82 -1.27
C LEU A 76 7.14 -1.34 -1.44
N ARG A 77 8.07 -0.95 -2.32
CA ARG A 77 8.36 0.44 -2.65
C ARG A 77 7.09 1.17 -3.09
N ARG A 78 6.38 0.63 -4.09
CA ARG A 78 5.14 1.20 -4.59
C ARG A 78 4.06 1.32 -3.51
N GLU A 79 3.87 0.28 -2.69
CA GLU A 79 2.88 0.29 -1.62
C GLU A 79 3.20 1.36 -0.56
N ILE A 80 4.47 1.45 -0.14
CA ILE A 80 4.89 2.42 0.87
C ILE A 80 4.76 3.84 0.32
N GLN A 81 5.23 4.09 -0.91
CA GLN A 81 5.04 5.37 -1.60
C GLN A 81 3.57 5.77 -1.69
N ALA A 82 2.68 4.83 -2.03
CA ALA A 82 1.25 5.10 -2.09
C ALA A 82 0.64 5.41 -0.71
N LEU A 83 1.10 4.73 0.35
CA LEU A 83 0.55 4.87 1.69
C LEU A 83 1.04 6.12 2.42
N ILE A 84 2.34 6.44 2.33
CA ILE A 84 2.93 7.59 3.03
C ILE A 84 2.95 8.85 2.15
N GLN A 85 2.77 8.69 0.84
CA GLN A 85 2.75 9.78 -0.15
C GLN A 85 4.08 10.55 -0.23
N GLU A 86 5.20 9.83 -0.10
CA GLU A 86 6.56 10.36 -0.23
C GLU A 86 7.33 9.56 -1.30
N GLU A 87 8.27 10.22 -1.98
CA GLU A 87 9.09 9.58 -3.02
C GLU A 87 10.22 8.73 -2.43
N ASP A 88 10.98 9.32 -1.50
CA ASP A 88 12.12 8.68 -0.85
C ASP A 88 11.65 7.78 0.30
N VAL A 89 11.41 6.51 -0.06
CA VAL A 89 11.01 5.47 0.88
C VAL A 89 12.11 4.44 1.10
N ASP A 90 13.32 4.68 0.60
CA ASP A 90 14.35 3.64 0.48
C ASP A 90 14.69 3.01 1.81
N ILE A 91 14.90 3.82 2.84
CA ILE A 91 15.25 3.34 4.18
C ILE A 91 14.12 2.48 4.76
N ILE A 92 12.86 2.90 4.56
CA ILE A 92 11.67 2.20 5.05
C ILE A 92 11.50 0.87 4.33
N VAL A 93 11.64 0.87 3.00
CA VAL A 93 11.59 -0.34 2.16
C VAL A 93 12.68 -1.31 2.59
N HIS A 94 13.93 -0.87 2.73
CA HIS A 94 15.06 -1.70 3.14
C HIS A 94 14.87 -2.30 4.54
N HIS A 95 14.31 -1.54 5.48
CA HIS A 95 13.99 -2.04 6.81
C HIS A 95 12.93 -3.14 6.74
N ILE A 96 11.79 -2.88 6.09
CA ILE A 96 10.68 -3.82 6.01
C ILE A 96 11.05 -5.08 5.21
N ILE A 97 11.71 -4.94 4.06
CA ILE A 97 12.16 -6.10 3.26
C ILE A 97 13.17 -6.95 4.05
N GLY A 98 14.04 -6.32 4.84
CA GLY A 98 14.97 -7.03 5.71
C GLY A 98 14.25 -7.89 6.75
N VAL A 99 13.23 -7.32 7.40
CA VAL A 99 12.38 -8.04 8.37
C VAL A 99 11.58 -9.16 7.70
N VAL A 100 11.00 -8.90 6.52
CA VAL A 100 10.28 -9.90 5.73
C VAL A 100 11.20 -11.05 5.34
N LYS A 101 12.37 -10.76 4.77
CA LYS A 101 13.37 -11.79 4.41
C LYS A 101 13.81 -12.58 5.64
N ALA A 102 14.07 -11.91 6.77
CA ALA A 102 14.38 -12.60 8.02
C ALA A 102 13.23 -13.53 8.44
N ALA A 103 11.99 -13.06 8.50
CA ALA A 103 10.85 -13.87 8.92
C ALA A 103 10.57 -15.07 7.98
N LEU A 104 10.77 -14.91 6.68
CA LEU A 104 10.56 -15.99 5.71
C LEU A 104 11.73 -17.01 5.70
N TYR A 105 12.98 -16.53 5.73
CA TYR A 105 14.18 -17.33 5.50
C TYR A 105 14.99 -17.67 6.75
N THR A 106 14.57 -17.25 7.96
CA THR A 106 15.26 -17.63 9.20
C THR A 106 15.31 -19.15 9.34
N ARG A 107 16.54 -19.69 9.15
CA ARG A 107 16.98 -21.09 9.19
C ARG A 107 15.88 -22.12 8.93
N GLU A 108 15.86 -22.65 7.70
CA GLU A 108 15.04 -23.79 7.26
C GLU A 108 15.04 -24.96 8.26
N GLN A 109 16.14 -25.18 8.98
CA GLN A 109 16.27 -26.18 10.06
C GLN A 109 15.29 -26.04 11.23
N LYS A 110 14.84 -24.82 11.59
CA LYS A 110 13.76 -24.63 12.58
C LYS A 110 12.38 -24.64 11.93
N SER A 111 12.30 -24.26 10.66
CA SER A 111 11.02 -24.10 9.97
C SER A 111 10.25 -25.43 9.85
N LEU A 112 10.94 -26.56 9.63
CA LEU A 112 10.30 -27.88 9.53
C LEU A 112 9.61 -28.30 10.84
N VAL A 113 10.10 -27.80 11.99
CA VAL A 113 9.58 -28.13 13.32
C VAL A 113 8.43 -27.20 13.74
N ILE A 114 8.39 -25.98 13.20
CA ILE A 114 7.37 -24.98 13.54
C ILE A 114 6.11 -25.20 12.67
N ALA A 115 4.94 -25.20 13.33
CA ALA A 115 3.65 -25.23 12.67
C ALA A 115 3.48 -24.03 11.72
N PRO A 116 2.95 -24.22 10.50
CA PRO A 116 2.84 -23.15 9.52
C PRO A 116 2.01 -21.95 10.03
N GLU A 117 1.00 -22.20 10.85
CA GLU A 117 0.17 -21.17 11.48
C GLU A 117 0.99 -20.28 12.44
N LYS A 118 1.85 -20.89 13.25
CA LYS A 118 2.73 -20.16 14.17
C LYS A 118 3.74 -19.31 13.40
N LYS A 119 4.30 -19.84 12.31
CA LYS A 119 5.23 -19.09 11.45
C LYS A 119 4.53 -17.90 10.77
N GLN A 120 3.29 -18.08 10.33
CA GLN A 120 2.47 -16.99 9.80
C GLN A 120 2.24 -15.89 10.85
N GLU A 121 1.95 -16.27 12.10
CA GLU A 121 1.73 -15.31 13.19
C GLU A 121 3.01 -14.53 13.54
N GLU A 122 4.15 -15.22 13.65
CA GLU A 122 5.47 -14.60 13.86
C GLU A 122 5.81 -13.62 12.73
N PHE A 123 5.51 -14.00 11.47
CA PHE A 123 5.66 -13.12 10.31
C PHE A 123 4.78 -11.86 10.45
N LYS A 124 3.48 -12.02 10.71
CA LYS A 124 2.55 -10.89 10.87
C LYS A 124 3.01 -9.95 11.96
N MET A 125 3.43 -10.48 13.10
CA MET A 125 3.91 -9.69 14.24
C MET A 125 5.16 -8.90 13.88
N SER A 126 6.16 -9.56 13.28
CA SER A 126 7.44 -8.92 12.92
C SER A 126 7.24 -7.81 11.88
N VAL A 127 6.45 -8.07 10.83
CA VAL A 127 6.18 -7.09 9.78
C VAL A 127 5.30 -5.95 10.32
N SER A 128 4.31 -6.24 11.17
CA SER A 128 3.50 -5.21 11.84
C SER A 128 4.38 -4.30 12.68
N GLU A 129 5.27 -4.83 13.51
CA GLU A 129 6.17 -4.03 14.35
C GLU A 129 7.08 -3.12 13.50
N ALA A 130 7.64 -3.65 12.42
CA ALA A 130 8.51 -2.90 11.50
C ALA A 130 7.75 -1.77 10.78
N ALA A 131 6.53 -2.03 10.34
CA ALA A 131 5.75 -1.09 9.53
C ALA A 131 4.93 -0.08 10.38
N ARG A 132 4.63 -0.40 11.64
CA ARG A 132 3.71 0.37 12.50
C ARG A 132 4.06 1.84 12.63
N ARG A 133 5.36 2.14 12.78
CA ARG A 133 5.83 3.52 12.95
C ARG A 133 5.65 4.38 11.70
N PHE A 134 5.53 3.76 10.52
CA PHE A 134 5.43 4.45 9.24
C PHE A 134 3.98 4.50 8.72
N LEU A 135 3.22 3.42 8.93
CA LEU A 135 1.89 3.26 8.33
C LEU A 135 0.73 3.50 9.30
N ALA A 136 1.02 3.61 10.61
CA ALA A 136 0.05 3.84 11.67
C ALA A 136 -1.20 2.92 11.53
N ALA A 137 -2.40 3.48 11.42
CA ALA A 137 -3.66 2.74 11.32
C ALA A 137 -3.76 1.83 10.08
N ARG A 138 -2.92 2.02 9.05
CA ARG A 138 -2.94 1.21 7.81
C ARG A 138 -2.09 -0.05 7.90
N THR A 139 -1.37 -0.24 9.02
CA THR A 139 -0.41 -1.34 9.21
C THR A 139 -1.06 -2.72 9.07
N ASP A 140 -2.23 -2.93 9.66
CA ASP A 140 -2.87 -4.26 9.63
C ASP A 140 -3.33 -4.63 8.21
N ARG A 141 -3.86 -3.65 7.47
CA ARG A 141 -4.21 -3.82 6.05
C ARG A 141 -2.96 -4.10 5.22
N PHE A 142 -1.88 -3.36 5.43
CA PHE A 142 -0.60 -3.59 4.75
C PHE A 142 -0.03 -5.00 5.00
N VAL A 143 -0.08 -5.48 6.24
CA VAL A 143 0.36 -6.84 6.61
C VAL A 143 -0.53 -7.92 5.98
N TYR A 144 -1.80 -7.64 5.75
CA TYR A 144 -2.67 -8.53 4.98
C TYR A 144 -2.33 -8.52 3.49
N GLU A 145 -2.13 -7.33 2.90
CA GLU A 145 -1.81 -7.14 1.48
C GLU A 145 -0.47 -7.81 1.09
N ILE A 146 0.56 -7.72 1.92
CA ILE A 146 1.83 -8.40 1.66
C ILE A 146 1.68 -9.93 1.65
N GLN A 147 0.79 -10.48 2.49
CA GLN A 147 0.50 -11.91 2.48
C GLN A 147 -0.25 -12.33 1.21
N LEU A 148 -1.22 -11.53 0.76
CA LEU A 148 -1.90 -11.76 -0.52
C LEU A 148 -0.91 -11.74 -1.68
N PHE A 149 -0.05 -10.73 -1.74
CA PHE A 149 0.94 -10.60 -2.81
C PHE A 149 1.90 -11.81 -2.84
N LEU A 150 2.43 -12.19 -1.67
CA LEU A 150 3.28 -13.38 -1.53
C LEU A 150 2.55 -14.67 -1.92
N ALA A 151 1.28 -14.82 -1.52
CA ALA A 151 0.46 -15.98 -1.85
C ALA A 151 0.11 -16.07 -3.34
N SER A 152 -0.02 -14.93 -4.03
CA SER A 152 -0.28 -14.89 -5.47
C SER A 152 0.91 -15.40 -6.29
N GLY A 153 2.14 -15.13 -5.85
CA GLY A 153 3.36 -15.43 -6.62
C GLY A 153 3.43 -14.71 -7.97
N MET A 154 2.63 -13.66 -8.16
CA MET A 154 2.52 -12.91 -9.41
C MET A 154 3.52 -11.75 -9.45
N ASN A 155 3.73 -11.20 -10.65
CA ASN A 155 4.29 -9.87 -10.79
C ASN A 155 3.24 -8.81 -10.41
N ILE A 156 3.67 -7.55 -10.35
CA ILE A 156 2.84 -6.43 -9.89
C ILE A 156 1.65 -6.21 -10.82
N GLU A 157 1.85 -6.30 -12.12
CA GLU A 157 0.85 -6.02 -13.14
C GLU A 157 -0.27 -7.07 -13.14
N ALA A 158 0.08 -8.35 -13.03
CA ALA A 158 -0.90 -9.44 -12.94
C ALA A 158 -1.67 -9.39 -11.62
N TYR A 159 -1.01 -9.03 -10.52
CA TYR A 159 -1.67 -8.82 -9.24
C TYR A 159 -2.69 -7.68 -9.29
N ASP A 160 -2.33 -6.54 -9.88
CA ASP A 160 -3.24 -5.41 -10.05
C ASP A 160 -4.42 -5.75 -10.99
N ALA A 161 -4.17 -6.51 -12.06
CA ALA A 161 -5.23 -6.93 -12.98
C ALA A 161 -6.35 -7.72 -12.28
N VAL A 162 -5.99 -8.53 -11.27
CA VAL A 162 -6.97 -9.26 -10.45
C VAL A 162 -7.81 -8.30 -9.61
N TYR A 163 -7.21 -7.26 -9.00
CA TYR A 163 -7.97 -6.22 -8.30
C TYR A 163 -8.94 -5.48 -9.23
N VAL A 164 -8.46 -5.06 -10.41
CA VAL A 164 -9.29 -4.39 -11.44
C VAL A 164 -10.50 -5.26 -11.81
N GLN A 165 -10.24 -6.53 -12.14
CA GLN A 165 -11.28 -7.47 -12.54
C GLN A 165 -12.33 -7.65 -11.44
N ARG A 166 -11.89 -7.73 -10.18
CA ARG A 166 -12.78 -8.03 -9.04
C ARG A 166 -13.56 -6.82 -8.55
N LEU A 167 -12.97 -5.63 -8.62
CA LEU A 167 -13.63 -4.37 -8.29
C LEU A 167 -14.58 -3.90 -9.41
N GLY A 168 -14.50 -4.50 -10.60
CA GLY A 168 -15.23 -4.05 -11.78
C GLY A 168 -14.81 -2.65 -12.24
N TRP A 169 -13.64 -2.18 -11.79
CA TRP A 169 -13.09 -0.89 -12.22
C TRP A 169 -12.61 -1.04 -13.65
N SER A 170 -12.86 -0.04 -14.50
CA SER A 170 -12.29 -0.01 -15.83
C SER A 170 -10.77 -0.07 -15.71
N SER A 171 -10.13 -0.98 -16.45
CA SER A 171 -8.67 -1.13 -16.42
C SER A 171 -8.00 0.23 -16.63
N PRO A 172 -6.91 0.56 -15.90
CA PRO A 172 -6.19 1.81 -16.12
C PRO A 172 -5.65 1.96 -17.55
N GLY A 173 -5.69 0.94 -18.40
CA GLY A 173 -5.01 0.89 -19.69
C GLY A 173 -5.75 1.40 -20.92
N ILE A 174 -7.01 1.85 -20.87
CA ILE A 174 -7.76 2.17 -22.11
C ILE A 174 -8.27 3.60 -22.08
N ASN A 175 -7.81 4.39 -23.06
CA ASN A 175 -8.31 5.71 -23.42
C ASN A 175 -9.80 5.64 -23.77
N THR A 176 -10.65 5.65 -22.76
CA THR A 176 -12.07 5.89 -22.93
C THR A 176 -12.37 7.16 -22.15
N GLU A 177 -12.81 8.18 -22.86
CA GLU A 177 -13.52 9.32 -22.28
C GLU A 177 -14.72 8.75 -21.51
N VAL A 178 -14.57 8.55 -20.19
CA VAL A 178 -15.65 8.06 -19.35
C VAL A 178 -16.40 9.28 -18.84
N SER A 179 -17.58 9.51 -19.42
CA SER A 179 -18.56 10.49 -18.97
C SER A 179 -18.80 10.37 -17.47
N HIS A 180 -18.69 11.50 -16.77
CA HIS A 180 -18.82 11.68 -15.32
C HIS A 180 -20.17 11.22 -14.71
N SER A 181 -21.11 10.67 -15.47
CA SER A 181 -22.47 10.38 -14.99
C SER A 181 -22.65 9.00 -14.33
N ALA A 182 -21.64 8.12 -14.36
CA ALA A 182 -21.80 6.74 -13.86
C ALA A 182 -21.29 6.51 -12.41
N LEU A 183 -20.69 7.50 -11.76
CA LEU A 183 -20.04 7.34 -10.44
C LEU A 183 -20.91 7.78 -9.25
N VAL A 184 -22.15 8.23 -9.49
CA VAL A 184 -22.95 8.88 -8.43
C VAL A 184 -23.68 7.89 -7.50
N ASP A 185 -23.82 6.61 -7.87
CA ASP A 185 -24.80 5.74 -7.20
C ASP A 185 -24.24 4.65 -6.27
N ARG A 186 -23.03 4.84 -5.71
CA ARG A 186 -22.54 3.97 -4.61
C ARG A 186 -22.10 4.80 -3.41
N THR A 187 -23.07 5.01 -2.54
CA THR A 187 -22.96 5.53 -1.18
C THR A 187 -21.93 4.75 -0.37
N THR A 188 -20.71 5.27 -0.32
CA THR A 188 -19.80 5.07 0.81
C THR A 188 -19.09 6.40 0.94
N ALA A 189 -19.38 7.14 2.02
CA ALA A 189 -18.83 8.47 2.23
C ALA A 189 -17.30 8.41 2.21
N ILE A 190 -16.71 8.79 1.08
CA ILE A 190 -15.29 8.95 0.88
C ILE A 190 -14.89 10.24 1.62
N PRO A 191 -14.12 10.20 2.72
CA PRO A 191 -13.51 11.41 3.25
C PRO A 191 -12.20 11.64 2.51
N TYR A 192 -12.32 11.89 1.21
CA TYR A 192 -11.27 12.54 0.44
C TYR A 192 -11.88 13.86 -0.01
N LEU A 193 -11.37 14.93 0.61
CA LEU A 193 -11.57 16.29 0.14
C LEU A 193 -11.17 16.35 -1.33
N TYR A 194 -12.19 16.36 -2.18
CA TYR A 194 -12.09 16.72 -3.56
C TYR A 194 -11.79 18.22 -3.58
N ILE A 195 -10.52 18.60 -3.74
CA ILE A 195 -10.15 19.93 -4.21
C ILE A 195 -9.31 19.70 -5.47
N PHE A 196 -10.01 19.41 -6.56
CA PHE A 196 -9.52 19.74 -7.87
C PHE A 196 -10.38 20.92 -8.32
N ASP A 197 -9.96 22.13 -7.92
CA ASP A 197 -10.34 23.31 -8.68
C ASP A 197 -9.30 23.43 -9.78
N GLY A 198 -9.80 23.43 -11.01
CA GLY A 198 -9.02 23.45 -12.22
C GLY A 198 -9.97 23.75 -13.36
N ASP A 199 -10.62 24.93 -13.30
CA ASP A 199 -11.10 25.62 -14.49
C ASP A 199 -9.89 25.82 -15.41
N PRO A 200 -9.91 25.31 -16.65
CA PRO A 200 -9.10 25.88 -17.71
C PRO A 200 -9.89 27.02 -18.32
N ASP A 201 -9.34 28.22 -18.18
CA ASP A 201 -9.78 29.49 -18.75
C ASP A 201 -10.44 29.37 -20.14
N GLU A 202 -11.56 30.07 -20.29
CA GLU A 202 -12.12 30.50 -21.57
C GLU A 202 -11.04 31.18 -22.44
N ASN A 203 -10.81 30.66 -23.64
CA ASN A 203 -10.34 31.34 -24.85
C ASN A 203 -10.71 30.38 -26.01
N GLU A 204 -11.61 30.65 -26.94
CA GLU A 204 -11.92 31.87 -27.70
C GLU A 204 -13.34 31.78 -28.29
#